data_AF-A0AAU3DDI8-F1
#
_entry.id   AF-A0AAU3DDI8-F1
#
_cell.length_a   1.000
_cell.length_b   1.000
_cell.length_c   1.000
_cell.angle_alpha   90.00
_cell.angle_beta   90.00
_cell.angle_gamma   90.00
#
_symmetry.space_group_name_H-M   'P 1'
#
loop_
_entity.id
_entity.type
_entity.pdbx_description
1 polymer ?
#
loop_
_entity_poly.entity_id
_entity_poly.type
_entity_poly.pdbx_seq_one_letter_code
_entity_poly.pdbx_strand_id
1 'polypeptide(L)'
;MTTDDGQGRGPGAALVTIGAFARLSRLSAKALRRYDELGLLPPALVDPVNGYRYYDPAQVRAARLVAWLRRIGMPLARIREVIALEPGAAAAAIRVYWARVEAETAARRDLAAFLIDQLSTEDVMTSVGTLGIRYAAGTDTGAVRETNQDAVYAGARLLAVADGFGAGGAGASTAAIEALKPLAPGAVPAAELLNSLHDAAERAAHAVRDAVAAGAAPEESGTTLTAMVWTGSQLGLVHIGDSRAYLLRGGELFRMTHDHSVVQSMIDDGSLTEEEAFSHPQRAMLLKVLSGEGTSGSGPDLDVREALPGDRYLLCSDGLSAVVDGGELARVLAGADGPGTAVRELIALAEAAGAPDNVACAVADVVEL
;
A
#
# COMPACT_ATOMS: atom_id res chain seq x y z
N MET A 1 -4.00 60.76 18.31
CA MET A 1 -3.66 59.51 19.01
C MET A 1 -4.99 58.78 19.23
N THR A 2 -5.17 57.75 18.41
CA THR A 2 -6.32 56.85 18.15
C THR A 2 -7.09 56.41 19.40
N THR A 3 -8.41 56.64 19.53
CA THR A 3 -9.56 55.76 19.12
C THR A 3 -9.26 54.28 19.39
N ASP A 4 -9.68 53.75 20.54
CA ASP A 4 -10.98 53.06 20.75
C ASP A 4 -11.30 52.05 19.65
N ASP A 5 -11.08 50.78 19.96
CA ASP A 5 -11.73 49.62 19.32
C ASP A 5 -11.91 48.54 20.40
N GLY A 6 -12.91 48.77 21.25
CA GLY A 6 -13.52 47.70 22.03
C GLY A 6 -14.34 46.77 21.13
N GLN A 7 -13.80 45.60 20.79
CA GLN A 7 -14.59 44.48 20.32
C GLN A 7 -14.20 43.17 21.02
N GLY A 8 -15.18 42.60 21.74
CA GLY A 8 -15.40 41.16 21.73
C GLY A 8 -14.79 40.32 22.86
N ARG A 9 -15.12 40.57 24.12
CA ARG A 9 -15.10 39.51 25.15
C ARG A 9 -16.50 39.32 25.71
N GLY A 10 -17.20 38.31 25.18
CA GLY A 10 -18.49 37.86 25.73
C GLY A 10 -18.38 37.51 27.23
N PRO A 11 -19.49 37.51 27.97
CA PRO A 11 -19.49 37.49 29.43
C PRO A 11 -18.79 36.25 29.97
N GLY A 12 -17.77 36.47 30.81
CA GLY A 12 -16.92 35.43 31.38
C GLY A 12 -17.72 34.43 32.22
N ALA A 13 -17.94 33.24 31.67
CA ALA A 13 -18.41 32.12 32.46
C ALA A 13 -17.30 31.77 33.46
N ALA A 14 -17.62 31.74 34.75
CA ALA A 14 -16.67 31.34 35.78
C ALA A 14 -16.13 29.94 35.46
N LEU A 15 -14.79 29.78 35.55
CA LEU A 15 -14.15 28.49 35.34
C LEU A 15 -14.77 27.45 36.29
N VAL A 16 -15.02 26.25 35.76
CA VAL A 16 -15.67 25.18 36.51
C VAL A 16 -14.66 24.13 36.94
N THR A 17 -14.86 23.57 38.14
CA THR A 17 -14.04 22.46 38.64
C THR A 17 -14.14 21.25 37.72
N ILE A 18 -13.10 20.40 37.68
CA ILE A 18 -13.12 19.14 36.93
C ILE A 18 -14.37 18.27 37.21
N GLY A 19 -14.88 18.28 38.45
CA GLY A 19 -16.11 17.56 38.81
C GLY A 19 -17.40 18.20 38.28
N ALA A 20 -17.46 19.53 38.19
CA ALA A 20 -18.55 20.23 37.53
C ALA A 20 -18.49 20.08 36.00
N PHE A 21 -17.29 20.19 35.42
CA PHE A 21 -17.06 19.99 33.99
C PHE A 21 -17.35 18.56 33.53
N ALA A 22 -17.00 17.57 34.34
CA ALA A 22 -17.36 16.15 34.14
C ALA A 22 -18.87 15.97 33.95
N ARG A 23 -19.69 16.63 34.79
CA ARG A 23 -21.16 16.59 34.68
C ARG A 23 -21.66 17.27 33.41
N LEU A 24 -21.12 18.42 33.05
CA LEU A 24 -21.51 19.17 31.83
C LEU A 24 -21.15 18.44 30.53
N SER A 25 -19.98 17.81 30.50
CA SER A 25 -19.47 17.04 29.35
C SER A 25 -19.96 15.60 29.30
N ARG A 26 -20.57 15.10 30.39
CA ARG A 26 -20.93 13.69 30.60
C ARG A 26 -19.73 12.74 30.51
N LEU A 27 -18.56 13.22 30.95
CA LEU A 27 -17.32 12.44 31.03
C LEU A 27 -16.92 12.24 32.49
N SER A 28 -16.11 11.22 32.77
CA SER A 28 -15.56 11.05 34.11
C SER A 28 -14.38 12.00 34.34
N ALA A 29 -14.18 12.43 35.59
CA ALA A 29 -13.00 13.23 35.96
C ALA A 29 -11.68 12.51 35.63
N LYS A 30 -11.66 11.17 35.69
CA LYS A 30 -10.51 10.35 35.27
C LYS A 30 -10.23 10.47 33.77
N ALA A 31 -11.26 10.47 32.92
CA ALA A 31 -11.10 10.66 31.48
C ALA A 31 -10.56 12.06 31.15
N LEU A 32 -11.04 13.09 31.84
CA LEU A 32 -10.57 14.48 31.65
C LEU A 32 -9.10 14.65 32.02
N ARG A 33 -8.63 14.04 33.12
CA ARG A 33 -7.20 14.02 33.48
C ARG A 33 -6.35 13.34 32.41
N ARG A 34 -6.82 12.22 31.87
CA ARG A 34 -6.12 11.51 30.80
C ARG A 34 -6.08 12.31 29.49
N TYR A 35 -7.12 13.08 29.18
CA TYR A 35 -7.13 13.93 27.99
C TYR A 35 -6.21 15.13 28.13
N ASP A 36 -6.10 15.69 29.33
CA ASP A 36 -5.10 16.70 29.68
C ASP A 36 -3.68 16.16 29.49
N GLU A 37 -3.35 15.01 30.09
CA GLU A 37 -2.04 14.35 29.95
C GLU A 37 -1.63 14.07 28.49
N LEU A 38 -2.61 13.83 27.61
CA LEU A 38 -2.38 13.54 26.20
C LEU A 38 -2.49 14.76 25.29
N GLY A 39 -2.70 15.96 25.86
CA GLY A 39 -2.86 17.22 25.12
C GLY A 39 -4.15 17.30 24.28
N LEU A 40 -5.12 16.43 24.53
CA LEU A 40 -6.40 16.37 23.80
C LEU A 40 -7.42 17.38 24.31
N LEU A 41 -7.37 17.69 25.61
CA LEU A 41 -8.26 18.66 26.23
C LEU A 41 -7.55 19.27 27.45
N PRO A 42 -6.62 20.21 27.23
CA PRO A 42 -5.92 20.86 28.33
C PRO A 42 -6.92 21.70 29.17
N PRO A 43 -6.79 21.69 30.51
CA PRO A 43 -7.57 22.55 31.39
C PRO A 43 -7.21 24.02 31.12
N ALA A 44 -8.20 24.90 31.29
CA ALA A 44 -7.99 26.34 31.17
C ALA A 44 -7.07 26.88 32.28
N LEU A 45 -7.08 26.24 33.45
CA LEU A 45 -6.20 26.56 34.57
C LEU A 45 -5.90 25.30 35.40
N VAL A 46 -4.63 25.15 35.77
CA VAL A 46 -4.20 24.22 36.82
C VAL A 46 -3.72 25.05 38.00
N ASP A 47 -4.31 24.85 39.17
CA ASP A 47 -3.90 25.52 40.40
C ASP A 47 -2.46 25.12 40.75
N PRO A 48 -1.53 26.08 40.87
CA PRO A 48 -0.11 25.79 41.05
C PRO A 48 0.24 25.22 42.43
N VAL A 49 -0.65 25.35 43.42
CA VAL A 49 -0.40 24.92 44.80
C VAL A 49 -0.88 23.50 45.04
N ASN A 50 -2.06 23.14 44.53
CA ASN A 50 -2.70 21.85 44.80
C ASN A 50 -2.91 20.98 43.53
N GLY A 51 -2.55 21.49 42.35
CA GLY A 51 -2.70 20.77 41.07
C GLY A 51 -4.15 20.59 40.61
N TYR A 52 -5.09 21.31 41.20
CA TYR A 52 -6.52 21.19 40.89
C TYR A 52 -6.84 21.82 39.52
N ARG A 53 -7.65 21.12 38.73
CA ARG A 53 -7.93 21.49 37.34
C ARG A 53 -9.27 22.20 37.19
N TYR A 54 -9.24 23.30 36.46
CA TYR A 54 -10.40 24.11 36.10
C TYR A 54 -10.52 24.20 34.59
N TYR A 55 -11.75 24.11 34.10
CA TYR A 55 -12.08 24.11 32.68
C TYR A 55 -13.03 25.25 32.36
N ASP A 56 -12.93 25.76 31.14
CA ASP A 56 -13.90 26.73 30.62
C ASP A 56 -15.16 25.97 30.13
N PRO A 57 -16.39 26.35 30.53
CA PRO A 57 -17.61 25.75 30.01
C PRO A 57 -17.73 25.69 28.48
N ALA A 58 -17.06 26.59 27.74
CA ALA A 58 -17.00 26.55 26.27
C ALA A 58 -16.28 25.30 25.73
N GLN A 59 -15.35 24.71 26.50
CA GLN A 59 -14.61 23.50 26.13
C GLN A 59 -15.50 22.24 26.09
N VAL A 60 -16.76 22.32 26.55
CA VAL A 60 -17.70 21.18 26.53
C VAL A 60 -17.93 20.64 25.12
N ARG A 61 -17.93 21.49 24.09
CA ARG A 61 -18.08 21.03 22.68
C ARG A 61 -16.90 20.17 22.23
N ALA A 62 -15.67 20.63 22.49
CA ALA A 62 -14.45 19.89 22.19
C ALA A 62 -14.38 18.56 22.98
N ALA A 63 -14.74 18.60 24.26
CA ALA A 63 -14.79 17.40 25.12
C ALA A 63 -15.75 16.33 24.58
N ARG A 64 -16.93 16.75 24.08
CA ARG A 64 -17.91 15.86 23.44
C ARG A 64 -17.41 15.31 22.11
N LEU A 65 -16.75 16.13 21.29
CA LEU A 65 -16.16 15.68 20.04
C LEU A 65 -15.12 14.59 20.26
N VAL A 66 -14.18 14.78 21.19
CA VAL A 66 -13.20 13.75 21.59
C VAL A 66 -13.92 12.46 22.03
N ALA A 67 -14.99 12.59 22.81
CA ALA A 67 -15.77 11.44 23.26
C ALA A 67 -16.44 10.68 22.10
N TRP A 68 -17.01 11.39 21.12
CA TRP A 68 -17.64 10.78 19.95
C TRP A 68 -16.63 10.13 19.01
N LEU A 69 -15.48 10.77 18.76
CA LEU A 69 -14.41 10.19 17.94
C LEU A 69 -13.85 8.90 18.57
N ARG A 70 -13.69 8.86 19.90
CA ARG A 70 -13.32 7.61 20.58
C ARG A 70 -14.39 6.53 20.46
N ARG A 71 -15.67 6.91 20.44
CA ARG A 71 -16.78 5.97 20.34
C ARG A 71 -16.85 5.27 18.98
N ILE A 72 -16.39 5.93 17.92
CA ILE A 72 -16.20 5.31 16.59
C ILE A 72 -14.87 4.57 16.44
N GLY A 73 -14.13 4.38 17.55
CA GLY A 73 -12.88 3.61 17.56
C GLY A 73 -11.62 4.40 17.20
N MET A 74 -11.71 5.72 17.00
CA MET A 74 -10.55 6.52 16.56
C MET A 74 -9.44 6.54 17.61
N PRO A 75 -8.17 6.22 17.23
CA PRO A 75 -7.03 6.27 18.14
C PRO A 75 -6.77 7.68 18.68
N LEU A 76 -6.33 7.79 19.93
CA LEU A 76 -6.11 9.07 20.62
C LEU A 76 -5.13 9.99 19.89
N ALA A 77 -4.09 9.45 19.26
CA ALA A 77 -3.15 10.23 18.44
C ALA A 77 -3.86 10.90 17.26
N ARG A 78 -4.71 10.17 16.53
CA ARG A 78 -5.46 10.70 15.39
C ARG A 78 -6.54 11.69 15.82
N ILE A 79 -7.17 11.48 16.97
CA ILE A 79 -8.12 12.44 17.53
C ILE A 79 -7.44 13.80 17.76
N ARG A 80 -6.18 13.81 18.25
CA ARG A 80 -5.42 15.05 18.47
C ARG A 80 -5.24 15.86 17.20
N GLU A 81 -4.97 15.18 16.08
CA GLU A 81 -4.86 15.83 14.77
C GLU A 81 -6.20 16.40 14.33
N VAL A 82 -7.28 15.59 14.43
CA VAL A 82 -8.63 16.00 13.99
C VAL A 82 -9.15 17.21 14.74
N ILE A 83 -8.90 17.32 16.06
CA ILE A 83 -9.35 18.47 16.86
C ILE A 83 -8.55 19.76 16.60
N ALA A 84 -7.36 19.65 15.97
CA ALA A 84 -6.54 20.80 15.61
C ALA A 84 -6.90 21.39 14.23
N LEU A 85 -7.76 20.71 13.47
CA LEU A 85 -8.17 21.11 12.13
C LEU A 85 -9.41 22.01 12.16
N GLU A 86 -9.54 22.85 11.11
CA GLU A 86 -10.76 23.59 10.82
C GLU A 86 -11.95 22.64 10.53
N PRO A 87 -13.21 23.03 10.81
CA PRO A 87 -14.37 22.13 10.76
C PRO A 87 -14.53 21.33 9.47
N GLY A 88 -14.24 21.94 8.31
CA GLY A 88 -14.31 21.27 7.01
C GLY A 88 -13.24 20.18 6.84
N ALA A 89 -11.99 20.49 7.21
CA ALA A 89 -10.87 19.56 7.15
C ALA A 89 -11.01 18.44 8.20
N ALA A 90 -11.49 18.76 9.40
CA ALA A 90 -11.81 17.77 10.43
C ALA A 90 -12.89 16.79 9.94
N ALA A 91 -13.96 17.29 9.29
CA ALA A 91 -14.99 16.43 8.71
C ALA A 91 -14.46 15.52 7.59
N ALA A 92 -13.56 16.02 6.74
CA ALA A 92 -12.90 15.22 5.71
C ALA A 92 -12.01 14.13 6.32
N ALA A 93 -11.19 14.48 7.33
CA ALA A 93 -10.33 13.53 8.03
C ALA A 93 -11.13 12.41 8.73
N ILE A 94 -12.31 12.72 9.28
CA ILE A 94 -13.22 11.73 9.84
C ILE A 94 -13.77 10.80 8.75
N ARG A 95 -14.17 11.33 7.58
CA ARG A 95 -14.64 10.51 6.45
C ARG A 95 -13.56 9.54 5.96
N VAL A 96 -12.33 10.01 5.80
CA VAL A 96 -11.20 9.17 5.39
C VAL A 96 -10.92 8.07 6.41
N TYR A 97 -10.91 8.42 7.70
CA TYR A 97 -10.75 7.42 8.76
C TYR A 97 -11.86 6.37 8.73
N TRP A 98 -13.11 6.80 8.58
CA TRP A 98 -14.25 5.89 8.58
C TRP A 98 -14.25 4.97 7.36
N ALA A 99 -13.94 5.48 6.16
CA ALA A 99 -13.80 4.66 4.96
C ALA A 99 -12.72 3.58 5.12
N ARG A 100 -11.59 3.90 5.76
CA ARG A 100 -10.55 2.92 6.10
C ARG A 100 -11.05 1.85 7.07
N VAL A 101 -11.77 2.25 8.13
CA VAL A 101 -12.35 1.31 9.10
C VAL A 101 -13.36 0.38 8.42
N GLU A 102 -14.21 0.90 7.53
CA GLU A 102 -15.15 0.10 6.75
C GLU A 102 -14.43 -0.89 5.83
N ALA A 103 -13.38 -0.46 5.12
CA ALA A 103 -12.58 -1.33 4.27
C ALA A 103 -11.87 -2.45 5.07
N GLU A 104 -11.23 -2.11 6.19
CA GLU A 104 -10.60 -3.11 7.07
C GLU A 104 -11.63 -4.08 7.67
N THR A 105 -12.83 -3.58 8.00
CA THR A 105 -13.91 -4.41 8.56
C THR A 105 -14.50 -5.32 7.49
N ALA A 106 -14.67 -4.85 6.25
CA ALA A 106 -15.08 -5.67 5.12
C ALA A 106 -14.07 -6.80 4.88
N ALA A 107 -12.77 -6.48 4.80
CA ALA A 107 -11.72 -7.48 4.64
C ALA A 107 -11.71 -8.52 5.78
N ARG A 108 -11.84 -8.09 7.05
CA ARG A 108 -11.94 -9.02 8.19
C ARG A 108 -13.21 -9.87 8.15
N ARG A 109 -14.32 -9.31 7.71
CA ARG A 109 -15.60 -10.03 7.58
C ARG A 109 -15.49 -11.09 6.48
N ASP A 110 -14.87 -10.77 5.36
CA ASP A 110 -14.68 -11.69 4.25
C ASP A 110 -13.74 -12.84 4.66
N LEU A 111 -12.67 -12.54 5.41
CA LEU A 111 -11.82 -13.56 6.05
C LEU A 111 -12.59 -14.42 7.06
N ALA A 112 -13.44 -13.82 7.90
CA ALA A 112 -14.24 -14.55 8.87
C ALA A 112 -15.26 -15.47 8.19
N ALA A 113 -15.91 -15.02 7.10
CA ALA A 113 -16.81 -15.84 6.30
C ALA A 113 -16.06 -17.03 5.67
N PHE A 114 -14.86 -16.80 5.12
CA PHE A 114 -13.98 -17.86 4.65
C PHE A 114 -13.64 -18.87 5.75
N LEU A 115 -13.20 -18.41 6.93
CA LEU A 115 -12.87 -19.31 8.04
C LEU A 115 -14.08 -20.09 8.56
N ILE A 116 -15.27 -19.47 8.60
CA ILE A 116 -16.51 -20.15 8.97
C ILE A 116 -16.84 -21.24 7.96
N ASP A 117 -16.74 -20.96 6.67
CA ASP A 117 -16.96 -21.94 5.59
C ASP A 117 -15.98 -23.12 5.71
N GLN A 118 -14.68 -22.82 5.88
CA GLN A 118 -13.64 -23.83 6.05
C GLN A 118 -13.86 -24.72 7.29
N LEU A 119 -14.27 -24.15 8.42
CA LEU A 119 -14.47 -24.89 9.67
C LEU A 119 -15.84 -25.56 9.77
N SER A 120 -16.83 -25.12 8.98
CA SER A 120 -18.18 -25.70 8.96
C SER A 120 -18.31 -26.88 7.99
N THR A 121 -17.30 -27.11 7.15
CA THR A 121 -17.33 -28.17 6.14
C THR A 121 -16.53 -29.38 6.62
N GLU A 122 -17.17 -30.26 7.41
CA GLU A 122 -16.87 -31.69 7.29
C GLU A 122 -17.45 -32.14 5.94
N ASP A 123 -16.56 -32.33 4.95
CA ASP A 123 -16.79 -33.16 3.76
C ASP A 123 -17.95 -32.73 2.82
N VAL A 124 -17.82 -31.56 2.17
CA VAL A 124 -18.56 -31.26 0.92
C VAL A 124 -17.67 -30.47 -0.04
N MET A 125 -17.12 -31.18 -1.02
CA MET A 125 -16.72 -30.61 -2.31
C MET A 125 -17.91 -29.86 -2.94
N THR A 126 -18.03 -28.56 -2.70
CA THR A 126 -18.77 -27.68 -3.61
C THR A 126 -17.79 -27.18 -4.65
N SER A 127 -18.11 -27.46 -5.92
CA SER A 127 -17.31 -27.14 -7.09
C SER A 127 -17.17 -25.61 -7.24
N VAL A 128 -16.14 -25.02 -6.65
CA VAL A 128 -15.55 -23.81 -7.21
C VAL A 128 -14.94 -24.24 -8.54
N GLY A 129 -15.46 -23.72 -9.65
CA GLY A 129 -14.88 -23.99 -10.97
C GLY A 129 -13.38 -23.75 -10.91
N THR A 130 -12.59 -24.70 -11.42
CA THR A 130 -11.14 -24.56 -11.38
C THR A 130 -10.78 -23.33 -12.21
N LEU A 131 -10.24 -22.28 -11.59
CA LEU A 131 -9.77 -21.11 -12.33
C LEU A 131 -8.38 -21.37 -12.89
N GLY A 132 -8.16 -20.89 -14.10
CA GLY A 132 -6.88 -20.91 -14.79
C GLY A 132 -6.52 -19.51 -15.25
N ILE A 133 -5.29 -19.34 -15.72
CA ILE A 133 -4.86 -18.09 -16.35
C ILE A 133 -4.33 -18.32 -17.75
N ARG A 134 -4.73 -17.45 -18.68
CA ARG A 134 -3.97 -17.22 -19.92
C ARG A 134 -2.96 -16.13 -19.62
N TYR A 135 -1.72 -16.26 -20.08
CA TYR A 135 -0.68 -15.32 -19.69
C TYR A 135 0.30 -15.05 -20.82
N ALA A 136 0.98 -13.92 -20.73
CA ALA A 136 2.11 -13.57 -21.56
C ALA A 136 3.07 -12.68 -20.76
N ALA A 137 4.33 -12.70 -21.17
CA ALA A 137 5.38 -11.84 -20.65
C ALA A 137 6.18 -11.27 -21.82
N GLY A 138 6.72 -10.08 -21.64
CA GLY A 138 7.62 -9.45 -22.60
C GLY A 138 8.54 -8.47 -21.91
N THR A 139 9.74 -8.33 -22.47
CA THR A 139 10.71 -7.34 -22.04
C THR A 139 11.45 -6.78 -23.24
N ASP A 140 11.84 -5.51 -23.15
CA ASP A 140 12.65 -4.80 -24.12
C ASP A 140 13.76 -4.01 -23.39
N THR A 141 14.92 -3.90 -24.00
CA THR A 141 16.07 -3.17 -23.42
C THR A 141 15.80 -1.66 -23.36
N GLY A 142 14.88 -1.14 -24.16
CA GLY A 142 14.65 0.28 -24.35
C GLY A 142 15.68 0.92 -25.30
N ALA A 143 15.47 2.19 -25.59
CA ALA A 143 16.26 2.91 -26.60
C ALA A 143 17.56 3.52 -26.04
N VAL A 144 17.66 3.64 -24.71
CA VAL A 144 18.74 4.40 -24.04
C VAL A 144 19.74 3.49 -23.31
N ARG A 145 19.29 2.35 -22.79
CA ARG A 145 20.15 1.43 -22.02
C ARG A 145 20.94 0.50 -22.95
N GLU A 146 22.18 0.19 -22.57
CA GLU A 146 23.03 -0.75 -23.34
C GLU A 146 22.70 -2.22 -23.04
N THR A 147 22.22 -2.49 -21.83
CA THR A 147 21.92 -3.82 -21.32
C THR A 147 20.54 -3.85 -20.70
N ASN A 148 19.90 -5.01 -20.77
CA ASN A 148 18.65 -5.27 -20.09
C ASN A 148 18.92 -5.92 -18.73
N GLN A 149 18.52 -5.22 -17.66
CA GLN A 149 18.63 -5.68 -16.29
C GLN A 149 17.27 -6.12 -15.72
N ASP A 150 16.18 -5.94 -16.47
CA ASP A 150 14.88 -6.49 -16.12
C ASP A 150 14.84 -8.00 -16.39
N ALA A 151 14.11 -8.69 -15.53
CA ALA A 151 13.69 -10.07 -15.74
C ALA A 151 12.16 -10.16 -15.62
N VAL A 152 11.56 -11.03 -16.44
CA VAL A 152 10.13 -11.27 -16.43
C VAL A 152 9.82 -12.75 -16.60
N TYR A 153 8.79 -13.23 -15.92
CA TYR A 153 8.29 -14.58 -16.06
C TYR A 153 6.77 -14.60 -16.03
N ALA A 154 6.18 -15.45 -16.89
CA ALA A 154 4.76 -15.78 -16.84
C ALA A 154 4.59 -17.28 -17.08
N GLY A 155 3.83 -17.92 -16.20
CA GLY A 155 3.51 -19.34 -16.21
C GLY A 155 2.07 -19.56 -15.74
N ALA A 156 1.60 -20.81 -15.78
CA ALA A 156 0.21 -21.17 -15.47
C ALA A 156 -0.27 -20.77 -14.06
N ARG A 157 0.65 -20.45 -13.15
CA ARG A 157 0.35 -20.11 -11.76
C ARG A 157 1.27 -19.03 -11.16
N LEU A 158 2.22 -18.50 -11.92
CA LEU A 158 3.20 -17.53 -11.43
C LEU A 158 3.44 -16.47 -12.50
N LEU A 159 3.23 -15.21 -12.13
CA LEU A 159 3.72 -14.05 -12.86
C LEU A 159 4.77 -13.35 -11.99
N ALA A 160 5.86 -12.88 -12.57
CA ALA A 160 6.88 -12.13 -11.85
C ALA A 160 7.56 -11.11 -12.77
N VAL A 161 7.87 -9.95 -12.21
CA VAL A 161 8.74 -8.91 -12.78
C VAL A 161 9.75 -8.52 -11.71
N ALA A 162 11.01 -8.37 -12.13
CA ALA A 162 12.09 -7.92 -11.29
C ALA A 162 12.97 -6.95 -12.09
N ASP A 163 13.19 -5.76 -11.56
CA ASP A 163 14.02 -4.72 -12.16
C ASP A 163 15.35 -4.67 -11.40
N GLY A 164 16.42 -5.05 -12.11
CA GLY A 164 17.77 -5.13 -11.57
C GLY A 164 18.54 -3.83 -11.72
N PHE A 165 19.27 -3.44 -10.69
CA PHE A 165 20.14 -2.25 -10.70
C PHE A 165 21.57 -2.58 -10.28
N GLY A 166 22.48 -1.64 -10.59
CA GLY A 166 23.91 -1.79 -10.29
C GLY A 166 24.61 -2.74 -11.26
N ALA A 167 25.91 -2.95 -11.06
CA ALA A 167 26.73 -3.78 -11.96
C ALA A 167 26.26 -5.24 -12.04
N GLY A 168 25.64 -5.76 -10.97
CA GLY A 168 25.07 -7.10 -10.90
C GLY A 168 23.57 -7.22 -11.22
N GLY A 169 22.91 -6.13 -11.62
CA GLY A 169 21.45 -6.05 -11.71
C GLY A 169 20.77 -7.17 -12.51
N ALA A 170 21.27 -7.47 -13.71
CA ALA A 170 20.71 -8.53 -14.56
C ALA A 170 20.78 -9.93 -13.92
N GLY A 171 21.85 -10.18 -13.16
CA GLY A 171 22.00 -11.43 -12.39
C GLY A 171 21.06 -11.46 -11.19
N ALA A 172 20.90 -10.32 -10.50
CA ALA A 172 20.01 -10.18 -9.35
C ALA A 172 18.54 -10.41 -9.73
N SER A 173 18.03 -9.71 -10.75
CA SER A 173 16.63 -9.83 -11.20
C SER A 173 16.30 -11.24 -11.67
N THR A 174 17.21 -11.86 -12.45
CA THR A 174 17.08 -13.26 -12.85
C THR A 174 17.03 -14.20 -11.65
N ALA A 175 17.97 -14.06 -10.70
CA ALA A 175 18.03 -14.91 -9.51
C ALA A 175 16.78 -14.79 -8.64
N ALA A 176 16.23 -13.59 -8.49
CA ALA A 176 14.99 -13.36 -7.75
C ALA A 176 13.80 -14.11 -8.35
N ILE A 177 13.64 -14.05 -9.69
CA ILE A 177 12.56 -14.77 -10.38
C ILE A 177 12.75 -16.29 -10.32
N GLU A 178 13.97 -16.79 -10.54
CA GLU A 178 14.26 -18.24 -10.46
C GLU A 178 13.92 -18.81 -9.08
N ALA A 179 14.15 -18.05 -8.01
CA ALA A 179 13.83 -18.47 -6.64
C ALA A 179 12.32 -18.62 -6.38
N LEU A 180 11.47 -17.99 -7.19
CA LEU A 180 10.00 -18.11 -7.10
C LEU A 180 9.43 -19.28 -7.89
N LYS A 181 10.13 -19.77 -8.93
CA LYS A 181 9.63 -20.86 -9.79
C LYS A 181 9.21 -22.13 -9.05
N PRO A 182 9.81 -22.52 -7.92
CA PRO A 182 9.31 -23.64 -7.11
C PRO A 182 7.87 -23.48 -6.59
N LEU A 183 7.29 -22.26 -6.58
CA LEU A 183 5.87 -22.04 -6.26
C LEU A 183 4.92 -22.35 -7.43
N ALA A 184 5.42 -22.39 -8.66
CA ALA A 184 4.60 -22.66 -9.84
C ALA A 184 4.07 -24.12 -9.88
N PRO A 185 4.89 -25.16 -9.62
CA PRO A 185 4.41 -26.53 -9.51
C PRO A 185 3.86 -26.82 -8.10
N GLY A 186 2.64 -27.36 -8.01
CA GLY A 186 2.07 -27.90 -6.76
C GLY A 186 1.00 -27.02 -6.12
N ALA A 187 -0.14 -27.60 -5.77
CA ALA A 187 -1.24 -26.91 -5.11
C ALA A 187 -0.83 -26.51 -3.68
N VAL A 188 -0.14 -25.37 -3.55
CA VAL A 188 0.03 -24.69 -2.26
C VAL A 188 -1.37 -24.46 -1.71
N PRO A 189 -1.74 -25.05 -0.56
CA PRO A 189 -3.05 -24.79 0.02
C PRO A 189 -3.20 -23.29 0.25
N ALA A 190 -4.39 -22.76 -0.04
CA ALA A 190 -4.76 -21.38 0.24
C ALA A 190 -4.26 -20.87 1.61
N ALA A 191 -4.43 -21.69 2.65
CA ALA A 191 -4.03 -21.40 4.02
C ALA A 191 -2.51 -21.24 4.23
N GLU A 192 -1.68 -21.81 3.36
CA GLU A 192 -0.21 -21.77 3.45
C GLU A 192 0.40 -20.75 2.48
N LEU A 193 -0.41 -20.07 1.67
CA LEU A 193 0.06 -19.20 0.60
C LEU A 193 0.93 -18.05 1.12
N LEU A 194 0.50 -17.37 2.20
CA LEU A 194 1.29 -16.29 2.81
C LEU A 194 2.65 -16.76 3.32
N ASN A 195 2.70 -17.92 4.00
CA ASN A 195 3.95 -18.49 4.49
C ASN A 195 4.85 -18.91 3.31
N SER A 196 4.26 -19.53 2.30
CA SER A 196 4.99 -19.95 1.09
C SER A 196 5.57 -18.76 0.32
N LEU A 197 4.83 -17.65 0.25
CA LEU A 197 5.31 -16.39 -0.32
C LEU A 197 6.44 -15.79 0.51
N HIS A 198 6.30 -15.77 1.84
CA HIS A 198 7.35 -15.30 2.74
C HIS A 198 8.64 -16.10 2.55
N ASP A 199 8.56 -17.43 2.59
CA ASP A 199 9.70 -18.31 2.38
C ASP A 199 10.31 -18.14 0.98
N ALA A 200 9.49 -17.90 -0.04
CA ALA A 200 9.96 -17.66 -1.40
C ALA A 200 10.67 -16.31 -1.54
N ALA A 201 10.18 -15.27 -0.87
CA ALA A 201 10.83 -13.98 -0.84
C ALA A 201 12.17 -14.04 -0.09
N GLU A 202 12.25 -14.79 1.01
CA GLU A 202 13.52 -15.04 1.69
C GLU A 202 14.49 -15.82 0.79
N ARG A 203 14.03 -16.86 0.09
CA ARG A 203 14.87 -17.55 -0.92
C ARG A 203 15.35 -16.61 -2.02
N ALA A 204 14.48 -15.73 -2.52
CA ALA A 204 14.85 -14.73 -3.51
C ALA A 204 15.93 -13.77 -2.97
N ALA A 205 15.78 -13.30 -1.73
CA ALA A 205 16.79 -12.46 -1.08
C ALA A 205 18.15 -13.16 -0.97
N HIS A 206 18.17 -14.45 -0.61
CA HIS A 206 19.40 -15.24 -0.58
C HIS A 206 20.00 -15.42 -1.98
N ALA A 207 19.19 -15.76 -2.98
CA ALA A 207 19.64 -15.95 -4.35
C ALA A 207 20.22 -14.67 -4.96
N VAL A 208 19.61 -13.51 -4.68
CA VAL A 208 20.12 -12.20 -5.10
C VAL A 208 21.47 -11.92 -4.47
N ARG A 209 21.61 -12.13 -3.15
CA ARG A 209 22.91 -11.96 -2.46
C ARG A 209 24.00 -12.79 -3.09
N ASP A 210 23.73 -14.07 -3.34
CA ASP A 210 24.70 -14.99 -3.95
C ASP A 210 25.06 -14.55 -5.39
N ALA A 211 24.07 -14.06 -6.15
CA ALA A 211 24.27 -13.60 -7.52
C ALA A 211 25.16 -12.34 -7.63
N VAL A 212 25.07 -11.43 -6.66
CA VAL A 212 25.85 -10.17 -6.67
C VAL A 212 27.13 -10.22 -5.84
N ALA A 213 27.32 -11.25 -5.01
CA ALA A 213 28.43 -11.36 -4.05
C ALA A 213 29.83 -11.25 -4.68
N ALA A 214 30.02 -11.74 -5.90
CA ALA A 214 31.30 -11.70 -6.61
C ALA A 214 31.49 -10.42 -7.46
N GLY A 215 30.50 -9.53 -7.50
CA GLY A 215 30.51 -8.29 -8.27
C GLY A 215 31.32 -7.17 -7.61
N ALA A 216 31.57 -6.11 -8.38
CA ALA A 216 32.06 -4.86 -7.82
C ALA A 216 30.91 -4.14 -7.12
N ALA A 217 31.12 -3.73 -5.86
CA ALA A 217 30.10 -3.12 -4.98
C ALA A 217 28.79 -3.94 -4.90
N PRO A 218 28.80 -5.16 -4.31
CA PRO A 218 27.61 -5.98 -4.11
C PRO A 218 26.47 -5.27 -3.37
N GLU A 219 26.80 -4.34 -2.48
CA GLU A 219 25.87 -3.49 -1.73
C GLU A 219 25.14 -2.46 -2.61
N GLU A 220 25.72 -2.09 -3.76
CA GLU A 220 25.12 -1.18 -4.75
C GLU A 220 24.40 -1.94 -5.89
N SER A 221 24.35 -3.27 -5.81
CA SER A 221 23.67 -4.12 -6.80
C SER A 221 22.51 -4.89 -6.17
N GLY A 222 21.42 -4.97 -6.90
CA GLY A 222 20.20 -5.59 -6.39
C GLY A 222 19.08 -5.59 -7.41
N THR A 223 17.88 -5.86 -6.92
CA THR A 223 16.68 -5.89 -7.75
C THR A 223 15.42 -5.55 -6.95
N THR A 224 14.41 -5.04 -7.63
CA THR A 224 13.02 -5.10 -7.18
C THR A 224 12.48 -6.53 -7.36
N LEU A 225 11.33 -6.82 -6.76
CA LEU A 225 10.60 -8.04 -7.04
C LEU A 225 9.10 -7.82 -6.83
N THR A 226 8.32 -8.01 -7.88
CA THR A 226 6.85 -8.06 -7.81
C THR A 226 6.38 -9.35 -8.45
N ALA A 227 5.63 -10.18 -7.72
CA ALA A 227 5.15 -11.45 -8.24
C ALA A 227 3.78 -11.84 -7.69
N MET A 228 3.06 -12.62 -8.49
CA MET A 228 1.70 -13.06 -8.24
C MET A 228 1.60 -14.57 -8.43
N VAL A 229 1.02 -15.28 -7.46
CA VAL A 229 0.92 -16.75 -7.43
C VAL A 229 -0.53 -17.19 -7.27
N TRP A 230 -1.01 -18.03 -8.18
CA TRP A 230 -2.38 -18.55 -8.17
C TRP A 230 -2.49 -19.90 -7.47
N THR A 231 -3.51 -20.04 -6.62
CA THR A 231 -3.96 -21.31 -6.03
C THR A 231 -5.48 -21.39 -6.04
N GLY A 232 -6.02 -22.10 -7.04
CA GLY A 232 -7.47 -22.11 -7.29
C GLY A 232 -7.97 -20.68 -7.55
N SER A 233 -8.92 -20.22 -6.72
CA SER A 233 -9.45 -18.85 -6.76
C SER A 233 -8.65 -17.83 -5.93
N GLN A 234 -7.62 -18.26 -5.21
CA GLN A 234 -6.78 -17.35 -4.44
C GLN A 234 -5.53 -16.94 -5.20
N LEU A 235 -5.10 -15.73 -4.88
CA LEU A 235 -3.99 -15.05 -5.51
C LEU A 235 -3.12 -14.41 -4.43
N GLY A 236 -1.87 -14.84 -4.36
CA GLY A 236 -0.88 -14.28 -3.46
C GLY A 236 -0.02 -13.26 -4.19
N LEU A 237 0.21 -12.09 -3.59
CA LEU A 237 1.08 -11.02 -4.08
C LEU A 237 2.28 -10.88 -3.15
N VAL A 238 3.48 -10.80 -3.73
CA VAL A 238 4.72 -10.37 -3.08
C VAL A 238 5.27 -9.16 -3.81
N HIS A 239 5.66 -8.13 -3.06
CA HIS A 239 6.13 -6.87 -3.64
C HIS A 239 7.25 -6.23 -2.81
N ILE A 240 8.33 -5.84 -3.48
CA ILE A 240 9.42 -5.02 -2.96
C ILE A 240 10.02 -4.19 -4.10
N GLY A 241 10.30 -2.91 -3.84
CA GLY A 241 10.69 -1.93 -4.87
C GLY A 241 9.51 -1.11 -5.39
N ASP A 242 9.62 -0.62 -6.61
CA ASP A 242 8.67 0.30 -7.27
C ASP A 242 8.11 -0.24 -8.61
N SER A 243 8.42 -1.49 -8.95
CA SER A 243 7.65 -2.23 -9.96
C SER A 243 6.20 -2.37 -9.49
N ARG A 244 5.26 -2.37 -10.44
CA ARG A 244 3.83 -2.22 -10.11
C ARG A 244 2.99 -3.41 -10.53
N ALA A 245 1.97 -3.73 -9.73
CA ALA A 245 0.91 -4.64 -10.10
C ALA A 245 -0.43 -3.91 -10.20
N TYR A 246 -1.23 -4.25 -11.22
CA TYR A 246 -2.55 -3.69 -11.47
C TYR A 246 -3.57 -4.80 -11.72
N LEU A 247 -4.83 -4.52 -11.35
CA LEU A 247 -6.02 -5.33 -11.64
C LEU A 247 -6.98 -4.49 -12.49
N LEU A 248 -7.34 -4.98 -13.66
CA LEU A 248 -8.47 -4.51 -14.44
C LEU A 248 -9.68 -5.40 -14.11
N ARG A 249 -10.71 -4.82 -13.48
CA ARG A 249 -11.97 -5.50 -13.13
C ARG A 249 -13.15 -4.58 -13.43
N GLY A 250 -14.14 -5.10 -14.16
CA GLY A 250 -15.33 -4.32 -14.51
C GLY A 250 -15.03 -3.08 -15.38
N GLY A 251 -13.92 -3.06 -16.11
CA GLY A 251 -13.49 -1.92 -16.92
C GLY A 251 -12.71 -0.83 -16.15
N GLU A 252 -12.50 -1.01 -14.85
CA GLU A 252 -11.73 -0.08 -14.02
C GLU A 252 -10.36 -0.69 -13.65
N LEU A 253 -9.31 0.14 -13.72
CA LEU A 253 -7.94 -0.25 -13.41
C LEU A 253 -7.59 0.15 -11.97
N PHE A 254 -7.17 -0.82 -11.16
CA PHE A 254 -6.77 -0.64 -9.78
C PHE A 254 -5.31 -0.99 -9.61
N ARG A 255 -4.51 -0.07 -9.06
CA ARG A 255 -3.14 -0.37 -8.65
C ARG A 255 -3.16 -1.15 -7.33
N MET A 256 -2.46 -2.28 -7.29
CA MET A 256 -2.43 -3.20 -6.15
C MET A 256 -1.21 -2.99 -5.25
N THR A 257 -0.11 -2.47 -5.79
CA THR A 257 1.14 -2.22 -5.06
C THR A 257 1.30 -0.74 -4.71
N HIS A 258 2.12 -0.47 -3.70
CA HIS A 258 2.51 0.86 -3.28
C HIS A 258 4.04 0.94 -3.34
N ASP A 259 4.59 1.93 -4.06
CA ASP A 259 6.01 1.93 -4.40
C ASP A 259 6.87 2.16 -3.17
N HIS A 260 7.91 1.34 -3.03
CA HIS A 260 8.92 1.52 -2.01
C HIS A 260 10.00 2.50 -2.47
N SER A 261 9.64 3.74 -2.78
CA SER A 261 10.55 4.80 -3.23
C SER A 261 10.49 6.04 -2.34
N VAL A 262 11.56 6.85 -2.36
CA VAL A 262 11.63 8.10 -1.60
C VAL A 262 10.53 9.06 -2.04
N VAL A 263 10.30 9.18 -3.35
CA VAL A 263 9.27 10.08 -3.89
C VAL A 263 7.86 9.62 -3.50
N GLN A 264 7.59 8.31 -3.44
CA GLN A 264 6.30 7.82 -2.97
C GLN A 264 6.09 8.14 -1.48
N SER A 265 7.12 8.01 -0.64
CA SER A 265 7.04 8.43 0.77
C SER A 265 6.77 9.92 0.94
N MET A 266 7.36 10.77 0.09
CA MET A 266 7.11 12.22 0.08
C MET A 266 5.70 12.57 -0.42
N ILE A 267 5.13 11.77 -1.31
CA ILE A 267 3.72 11.91 -1.71
C ILE A 267 2.81 11.55 -0.53
N ASP A 268 3.07 10.42 0.14
CA ASP A 268 2.22 9.93 1.22
C ASP A 268 2.18 10.89 2.43
N ASP A 269 3.28 11.58 2.71
CA ASP A 269 3.38 12.57 3.78
C ASP A 269 2.89 13.99 3.36
N GLY A 270 2.58 14.17 2.07
CA GLY A 270 2.05 15.40 1.49
C GLY A 270 3.11 16.48 1.23
N SER A 271 4.41 16.14 1.30
CA SER A 271 5.51 17.04 0.94
C SER A 271 5.73 17.17 -0.57
N LEU A 272 5.18 16.25 -1.37
CA LEU A 272 5.30 16.22 -2.82
C LEU A 272 3.97 15.83 -3.49
N THR A 273 3.68 16.41 -4.65
CA THR A 273 2.57 15.95 -5.50
C THR A 273 3.02 14.88 -6.50
N GLU A 274 2.09 14.09 -7.05
CA GLU A 274 2.40 13.08 -8.07
C GLU A 274 3.06 13.70 -9.33
N GLU A 275 2.62 14.89 -9.72
CA GLU A 275 3.19 15.63 -10.87
C GLU A 275 4.65 16.05 -10.60
N GLU A 276 4.94 16.53 -9.38
CA GLU A 276 6.29 16.96 -9.00
C GLU A 276 7.25 15.76 -8.89
N ALA A 277 6.77 14.61 -8.44
CA ALA A 277 7.56 13.39 -8.28
C ALA A 277 8.23 12.93 -9.58
N PHE A 278 7.58 13.13 -10.73
CA PHE A 278 8.10 12.70 -12.03
C PHE A 278 9.46 13.34 -12.40
N SER A 279 9.65 14.59 -11.97
CA SER A 279 10.88 15.37 -12.25
C SER A 279 11.84 15.43 -11.06
N HIS A 280 11.52 14.76 -9.95
CA HIS A 280 12.26 14.88 -8.72
C HIS A 280 13.68 14.23 -8.83
N PRO A 281 14.74 14.87 -8.31
CA PRO A 281 16.11 14.34 -8.39
C PRO A 281 16.29 12.95 -7.77
N GLN A 282 15.47 12.60 -6.78
CA GLN A 282 15.51 11.32 -6.07
C GLN A 282 14.46 10.31 -6.57
N ARG A 283 13.89 10.50 -7.77
CA ARG A 283 12.83 9.62 -8.30
C ARG A 283 13.21 8.14 -8.38
N ALA A 284 14.48 7.86 -8.66
CA ALA A 284 15.02 6.49 -8.76
C ALA A 284 15.53 5.92 -7.41
N MET A 285 15.34 6.65 -6.30
CA MET A 285 15.85 6.22 -4.99
C MET A 285 14.84 5.29 -4.31
N LEU A 286 15.20 4.01 -4.20
CA LEU A 286 14.39 2.97 -3.57
C LEU A 286 14.64 2.88 -2.06
N LEU A 287 13.57 2.62 -1.30
CA LEU A 287 13.56 2.43 0.15
C LEU A 287 13.60 0.95 0.56
N LYS A 288 13.04 0.06 -0.28
CA LYS A 288 13.11 -1.40 -0.07
C LYS A 288 13.51 -2.08 -1.37
N VAL A 289 14.52 -2.94 -1.30
CA VAL A 289 15.07 -3.73 -2.42
C VAL A 289 15.64 -5.05 -1.90
N LEU A 290 15.86 -5.99 -2.81
CA LEU A 290 16.71 -7.16 -2.57
C LEU A 290 18.13 -6.80 -3.03
N SER A 291 19.11 -6.83 -2.13
CA SER A 291 20.50 -6.42 -2.42
C SER A 291 21.52 -7.42 -1.87
N GLY A 292 22.81 -7.18 -2.13
CA GLY A 292 23.93 -7.95 -1.58
C GLY A 292 24.00 -7.98 -0.05
N GLU A 293 23.49 -6.96 0.65
CA GLU A 293 23.37 -6.96 2.12
C GLU A 293 22.10 -7.68 2.62
N GLY A 294 21.22 -8.09 1.70
CA GLY A 294 19.93 -8.70 1.97
C GLY A 294 18.77 -7.76 1.67
N THR A 295 17.66 -7.99 2.35
CA THR A 295 16.45 -7.18 2.17
C THR A 295 16.57 -5.88 2.92
N SER A 296 16.56 -4.76 2.20
CA SER A 296 16.52 -3.43 2.83
C SER A 296 15.11 -3.13 3.36
N GLY A 297 15.02 -2.58 4.57
CA GLY A 297 13.74 -2.19 5.19
C GLY A 297 13.01 -3.31 5.96
N SER A 298 11.69 -3.20 6.09
CA SER A 298 10.86 -4.10 6.92
C SER A 298 10.49 -5.44 6.27
N GLY A 299 11.23 -5.87 5.24
CA GLY A 299 10.86 -7.01 4.41
C GLY A 299 9.87 -6.66 3.28
N PRO A 300 9.54 -7.64 2.42
CA PRO A 300 8.59 -7.47 1.32
C PRO A 300 7.15 -7.33 1.84
N ASP A 301 6.32 -6.65 1.06
CA ASP A 301 4.89 -6.57 1.29
C ASP A 301 4.23 -7.85 0.74
N LEU A 302 3.39 -8.48 1.57
CA LEU A 302 2.71 -9.74 1.27
C LEU A 302 1.21 -9.58 1.43
N ASP A 303 0.45 -10.13 0.48
CA ASP A 303 -0.98 -9.96 0.43
C ASP A 303 -1.68 -11.13 -0.26
N VAL A 304 -2.93 -11.41 0.10
CA VAL A 304 -3.75 -12.47 -0.52
C VAL A 304 -5.10 -11.90 -0.91
N ARG A 305 -5.52 -12.21 -2.13
CA ARG A 305 -6.73 -11.71 -2.76
C ARG A 305 -7.48 -12.85 -3.46
N GLU A 306 -8.75 -12.59 -3.76
CA GLU A 306 -9.59 -13.47 -4.55
C GLU A 306 -9.55 -13.04 -6.02
N ALA A 307 -9.27 -14.01 -6.90
CA ALA A 307 -9.33 -13.89 -8.35
C ALA A 307 -10.71 -14.32 -8.84
N LEU A 308 -11.30 -13.52 -9.71
CA LEU A 308 -12.60 -13.75 -10.33
C LEU A 308 -12.43 -13.98 -11.83
N PRO A 309 -13.29 -14.81 -12.46
CA PRO A 309 -13.36 -14.90 -13.92
C PRO A 309 -13.46 -13.52 -14.57
N GLY A 310 -12.66 -13.28 -15.60
CA GLY A 310 -12.62 -12.02 -16.34
C GLY A 310 -11.70 -10.95 -15.75
N ASP A 311 -11.08 -11.19 -14.60
CA ASP A 311 -10.00 -10.33 -14.11
C ASP A 311 -8.81 -10.36 -15.07
N ARG A 312 -8.20 -9.19 -15.28
CA ARG A 312 -6.92 -9.07 -15.98
C ARG A 312 -5.90 -8.40 -15.09
N TYR A 313 -4.77 -9.06 -14.89
CA TYR A 313 -3.66 -8.55 -14.09
C TYR A 313 -2.52 -8.09 -14.99
N LEU A 314 -1.85 -7.01 -14.59
CA LEU A 314 -0.62 -6.51 -15.19
C LEU A 314 0.44 -6.38 -14.10
N LEU A 315 1.63 -6.94 -14.32
CA LEU A 315 2.85 -6.60 -13.59
C LEU A 315 3.77 -5.86 -14.54
N CYS A 316 4.45 -4.80 -14.09
CA CYS A 316 5.42 -4.09 -14.91
C CYS A 316 6.55 -3.45 -14.10
N SER A 317 7.71 -3.28 -14.73
CA SER A 317 8.80 -2.44 -14.21
C SER A 317 8.45 -0.96 -14.31
N ASP A 318 9.28 -0.11 -13.70
CA ASP A 318 9.11 1.33 -13.74
C ASP A 318 9.26 1.88 -15.17
N GLY A 319 10.07 1.24 -16.02
CA GLY A 319 10.27 1.63 -17.42
C GLY A 319 9.00 1.61 -18.27
N LEU A 320 7.96 0.86 -17.87
CA LEU A 320 6.61 1.02 -18.43
C LEU A 320 5.83 2.14 -17.71
N SER A 321 5.70 2.03 -16.38
CA SER A 321 4.77 2.85 -15.60
C SER A 321 5.21 4.30 -15.40
N ALA A 322 6.46 4.63 -15.70
CA ALA A 322 6.99 5.98 -15.73
C ALA A 322 6.59 6.71 -17.02
N VAL A 323 6.45 6.01 -18.15
CA VAL A 323 6.23 6.66 -19.46
C VAL A 323 4.82 6.44 -20.02
N VAL A 324 4.08 5.46 -19.50
CA VAL A 324 2.69 5.19 -19.88
C VAL A 324 1.78 5.45 -18.68
N ASP A 325 0.85 6.38 -18.82
CA ASP A 325 -0.06 6.76 -17.75
C ASP A 325 -1.17 5.70 -17.50
N GLY A 326 -1.84 5.80 -16.35
CA GLY A 326 -2.88 4.83 -15.96
C GLY A 326 -4.08 4.78 -16.90
N GLY A 327 -4.41 5.87 -17.60
CA GLY A 327 -5.50 5.92 -18.57
C GLY A 327 -5.16 5.14 -19.84
N GLU A 328 -3.93 5.27 -20.32
CA GLU A 328 -3.43 4.49 -21.46
C GLU A 328 -3.27 3.01 -21.10
N LEU A 329 -2.74 2.70 -19.91
CA LEU A 329 -2.69 1.33 -19.39
C LEU A 329 -4.09 0.70 -19.38
N ALA A 330 -5.09 1.40 -18.82
CA ALA A 330 -6.46 0.91 -18.76
C ALA A 330 -7.04 0.70 -20.17
N ARG A 331 -6.80 1.62 -21.10
CA ARG A 331 -7.26 1.51 -22.49
C ARG A 331 -6.69 0.28 -23.20
N VAL A 332 -5.38 0.04 -23.09
CA VAL A 332 -4.74 -1.14 -23.72
C VAL A 332 -5.22 -2.43 -23.07
N LEU A 333 -5.23 -2.47 -21.74
CA LEU A 333 -5.68 -3.66 -21.01
C LEU A 333 -7.15 -3.98 -21.26
N ALA A 334 -8.01 -2.99 -21.48
CA ALA A 334 -9.42 -3.23 -21.82
C ALA A 334 -9.63 -3.61 -23.30
N GLY A 335 -8.80 -3.10 -24.21
CA GLY A 335 -8.97 -3.27 -25.65
C GLY A 335 -8.29 -4.51 -26.25
N ALA A 336 -7.25 -5.05 -25.60
CA ALA A 336 -6.48 -6.15 -26.16
C ALA A 336 -7.22 -7.51 -26.09
N ASP A 337 -7.24 -8.24 -27.22
CA ASP A 337 -7.91 -9.56 -27.35
C ASP A 337 -7.33 -10.67 -26.43
N GLY A 338 -6.15 -10.44 -25.85
CA GLY A 338 -5.53 -11.37 -24.93
C GLY A 338 -4.17 -10.87 -24.40
N PRO A 339 -3.55 -11.64 -23.48
CA PRO A 339 -2.35 -11.22 -22.78
C PRO A 339 -1.18 -10.89 -23.70
N GLY A 340 -0.98 -11.71 -24.75
CA GLY A 340 0.12 -11.51 -25.70
C GLY A 340 -0.03 -10.24 -26.54
N THR A 341 -1.26 -9.85 -26.88
CA THR A 341 -1.53 -8.59 -27.58
C THR A 341 -1.33 -7.40 -26.64
N ALA A 342 -1.83 -7.49 -25.41
CA ALA A 342 -1.63 -6.46 -24.39
C ALA A 342 -0.15 -6.18 -24.15
N VAL A 343 0.67 -7.23 -23.92
CA VAL A 343 2.12 -7.09 -23.72
C VAL A 343 2.79 -6.38 -24.88
N ARG A 344 2.50 -6.76 -26.13
CA ARG A 344 3.10 -6.11 -27.31
C ARG A 344 2.70 -4.65 -27.43
N GLU A 345 1.43 -4.33 -27.20
CA GLU A 345 0.95 -2.95 -27.26
C GLU A 345 1.53 -2.08 -26.14
N LEU A 346 1.68 -2.62 -24.92
CA LEU A 346 2.30 -1.92 -23.79
C LEU A 346 3.77 -1.60 -24.05
N ILE A 347 4.54 -2.57 -24.57
CA ILE A 347 5.95 -2.34 -24.94
C ILE A 347 6.04 -1.30 -26.06
N ALA A 348 5.19 -1.41 -27.09
CA ALA A 348 5.16 -0.43 -28.18
C ALA A 348 4.81 1.00 -27.72
N LEU A 349 3.95 1.15 -26.69
CA LEU A 349 3.68 2.45 -26.09
C LEU A 349 4.90 3.01 -25.37
N ALA A 350 5.61 2.17 -24.59
CA ALA A 350 6.82 2.59 -23.92
C ALA A 350 7.93 3.00 -24.92
N GLU A 351 8.09 2.23 -26.00
CA GLU A 351 8.98 2.57 -27.13
C GLU A 351 8.59 3.89 -27.80
N ALA A 352 7.29 4.11 -28.06
CA ALA A 352 6.81 5.35 -28.66
C ALA A 352 7.02 6.57 -27.74
N ALA A 353 7.01 6.37 -26.43
CA ALA A 353 7.37 7.38 -25.43
C ALA A 353 8.90 7.56 -25.25
N GLY A 354 9.71 6.82 -26.01
CA GLY A 354 11.16 6.93 -26.08
C GLY A 354 11.94 5.90 -25.27
N ALA A 355 11.26 5.04 -24.49
CA ALA A 355 11.84 3.95 -23.68
C ALA A 355 13.20 4.32 -23.02
N PRO A 356 13.21 5.26 -22.06
CA PRO A 356 14.44 5.72 -21.41
C PRO A 356 15.07 4.65 -20.50
N ASP A 357 14.32 3.59 -20.19
CA ASP A 357 14.75 2.48 -19.36
C ASP A 357 14.41 1.11 -20.00
N ASN A 358 14.90 0.04 -19.37
CA ASN A 358 14.43 -1.30 -19.64
C ASN A 358 12.93 -1.39 -19.35
N VAL A 359 12.22 -2.15 -20.17
CA VAL A 359 10.77 -2.32 -20.03
C VAL A 359 10.51 -3.80 -19.83
N ALA A 360 9.78 -4.15 -18.79
CA ALA A 360 9.29 -5.50 -18.58
C ALA A 360 7.83 -5.48 -18.14
N CYS A 361 7.02 -6.38 -18.71
CA CYS A 361 5.66 -6.57 -18.25
C CYS A 361 5.16 -8.01 -18.45
N ALA A 362 4.25 -8.42 -17.56
CA ALA A 362 3.53 -9.68 -17.66
C ALA A 362 2.03 -9.42 -17.48
N VAL A 363 1.21 -10.06 -18.32
CA VAL A 363 -0.25 -9.94 -18.28
C VAL A 363 -0.87 -11.32 -18.07
N ALA A 364 -1.91 -11.40 -17.24
CA ALA A 364 -2.68 -12.62 -17.02
C ALA A 364 -4.20 -12.35 -17.06
N ASP A 365 -4.93 -13.17 -17.80
CA ASP A 365 -6.38 -13.20 -17.83
C ASP A 365 -6.89 -14.39 -17.02
N VAL A 366 -7.73 -14.16 -16.03
CA VAL A 366 -8.39 -15.22 -15.28
C VAL A 366 -9.57 -15.77 -16.07
N VAL A 367 -9.55 -17.08 -16.29
CA VAL A 367 -10.57 -17.83 -17.04
C VAL A 367 -11.07 -19.02 -16.22
N GLU A 368 -12.31 -19.42 -16.44
CA GLU A 368 -12.81 -20.72 -15.97
C GLU A 368 -12.20 -21.84 -16.83
N LEU A 369 -11.74 -22.93 -16.20
CA LEU A 369 -11.16 -24.10 -16.87
C LEU A 369 -12.21 -25.14 -17.31
#